data_AF-A0A370H6A2-F1
#
_entry.id   AF-A0A370H6A2-F1
#
_cell.length_a   1.000
_cell.length_b   1.000
_cell.length_c   1.000
_cell.angle_alpha   90.00
_cell.angle_beta   90.00
_cell.angle_gamma   90.00
#
_symmetry.space_group_name_H-M   'P 1'
#
loop_
_entity.id
_entity.type
_entity.pdbx_description
1 polymer ?
#
loop_
_entity_poly.entity_id
_entity_poly.type
_entity_poly.pdbx_seq_one_letter_code
_entity_poly.pdbx_strand_id
1 'polypeptide(L)'
;MAVRRRGLVAAVLCALSMLGAPVGQAESPGGDLGGCRQGGVMTGRFIPGSGSVGQNIRREVTLRECDSPLLPGIVAGQFTADIPFNTGAPSTARVAWSDGSVSTANGYGNGLWLITGGPASGHGIQILVTNTWNGWYQGWTDVTVTSARFLP
;
A
#
# COMPACT_ATOMS: atom_id res chain seq x y z
N MET A 1 -43.89 48.07 -26.44
CA MET A 1 -43.01 48.28 -25.28
C MET A 1 -43.75 47.86 -24.02
N ALA A 2 -43.27 46.83 -23.32
CA ALA A 2 -43.29 46.70 -21.85
C ALA A 2 -42.67 45.35 -21.48
N VAL A 3 -41.55 45.44 -20.77
CA VAL A 3 -40.73 44.34 -20.23
C VAL A 3 -41.26 44.00 -18.83
N ARG A 4 -41.03 42.74 -18.40
CA ARG A 4 -40.74 42.25 -17.01
C ARG A 4 -41.80 41.29 -16.48
N ARG A 5 -41.48 40.24 -15.70
CA ARG A 5 -40.24 39.51 -15.36
C ARG A 5 -40.69 38.35 -14.44
N ARG A 6 -39.96 37.24 -14.52
CA ARG A 6 -39.55 36.35 -13.41
C ARG A 6 -40.60 35.45 -12.75
N GLY A 7 -40.24 34.17 -12.71
CA GLY A 7 -40.68 33.24 -11.68
C GLY A 7 -40.56 31.80 -12.16
N LEU A 8 -39.35 31.27 -12.31
CA LEU A 8 -39.17 29.82 -12.36
C LEU A 8 -38.24 29.40 -11.23
N VAL A 9 -38.87 28.60 -10.39
CA VAL A 9 -38.49 28.09 -9.09
C VAL A 9 -37.27 27.17 -9.20
N ALA A 10 -36.39 27.26 -8.21
CA ALA A 10 -35.23 26.43 -8.03
C ALA A 10 -35.62 24.94 -7.91
N ALA A 11 -35.05 24.09 -8.77
CA ALA A 11 -35.11 22.64 -8.60
C ALA A 11 -33.89 22.17 -7.82
N VAL A 12 -34.20 21.40 -6.78
CA VAL A 12 -33.38 20.99 -5.65
C VAL A 12 -32.62 19.69 -5.96
N LEU A 13 -31.32 19.73 -5.66
CA LEU A 13 -30.44 18.67 -5.11
C LEU A 13 -30.77 17.18 -5.38
N CYS A 14 -29.83 16.51 -6.05
CA CYS A 14 -29.47 15.11 -5.78
C CYS A 14 -27.95 14.94 -5.92
N ALA A 15 -27.19 15.48 -4.96
CA ALA A 15 -25.80 15.10 -4.76
C ALA A 15 -25.78 14.01 -3.68
N LEU A 16 -25.69 12.75 -4.11
CA LEU A 16 -25.44 11.62 -3.23
C LEU A 16 -24.01 11.75 -2.69
N SER A 17 -23.91 12.16 -1.43
CA SER A 17 -22.70 12.11 -0.62
C SER A 17 -22.28 10.65 -0.44
N MET A 18 -21.46 10.13 -1.36
CA MET A 18 -20.72 8.91 -1.08
C MET A 18 -19.75 9.23 0.06
N LEU A 19 -19.99 8.61 1.21
CA LEU A 19 -19.11 8.66 2.37
C LEU A 19 -17.70 8.30 1.92
N GLY A 20 -16.81 9.30 1.94
CA GLY A 20 -15.39 9.11 1.68
C GLY A 20 -14.80 8.22 2.76
N ALA A 21 -14.40 7.01 2.37
CA ALA A 21 -13.30 6.35 3.05
C ALA A 21 -12.09 7.31 3.02
N PRO A 22 -11.23 7.34 4.06
CA PRO A 22 -10.02 8.14 4.04
C PRO A 22 -9.14 7.62 2.90
N VAL A 23 -9.24 8.28 1.74
CA VAL A 23 -8.29 8.14 0.66
C VAL A 23 -7.08 8.92 1.14
N GLY A 24 -6.09 8.22 1.68
CA GLY A 24 -4.75 8.80 1.84
C GLY A 24 -4.37 9.39 0.50
N GLN A 25 -4.03 10.69 0.47
CA GLN A 25 -3.75 11.37 -0.79
C GLN A 25 -2.61 10.62 -1.50
N ALA A 26 -2.86 10.24 -2.75
CA ALA A 26 -1.90 9.57 -3.60
C ALA A 26 -0.68 10.48 -3.79
N GLU A 27 0.49 10.02 -3.36
CA GLU A 27 1.75 10.71 -3.63
C GLU A 27 2.35 10.09 -4.90
N SER A 28 2.79 10.94 -5.84
CA SER A 28 3.47 10.45 -7.04
C SER A 28 4.67 9.60 -6.60
N PRO A 29 4.90 8.40 -7.15
CA PRO A 29 6.01 7.56 -6.71
C PRO A 29 7.27 8.24 -7.24
N GLY A 30 7.88 9.12 -6.44
CA GLY A 30 9.09 9.82 -6.83
C GLY A 30 10.23 8.81 -7.02
N GLY A 31 10.73 8.72 -8.25
CA GLY A 31 11.86 7.88 -8.67
C GLY A 31 11.71 7.42 -10.12
N ASP A 32 12.83 7.25 -10.84
CA ASP A 32 12.84 6.86 -12.26
C ASP A 32 12.23 5.48 -12.53
N LEU A 33 12.06 4.66 -11.49
CA LEU A 33 11.52 3.30 -11.57
C LEU A 33 10.02 3.22 -11.24
N GLY A 34 9.35 4.34 -10.96
CA GLY A 34 7.91 4.38 -10.69
C GLY A 34 7.50 3.60 -9.44
N GLY A 35 6.24 3.16 -9.41
CA GLY A 35 5.66 2.50 -8.23
C GLY A 35 4.14 2.49 -8.23
N CYS A 36 3.54 2.28 -7.07
CA CYS A 36 2.10 2.31 -6.87
C CYS A 36 1.69 3.59 -6.17
N ARG A 37 0.85 4.40 -6.82
CA ARG A 37 0.45 5.73 -6.34
C ARG A 37 -0.48 5.71 -5.15
N GLN A 38 -1.17 4.60 -4.94
CA GLN A 38 -2.17 4.49 -3.89
C GLN A 38 -1.95 3.22 -3.05
N GLY A 39 -1.82 3.42 -1.74
CA GLY A 39 -1.93 2.37 -0.75
C GLY A 39 -3.32 2.31 -0.11
N GLY A 40 -3.36 1.76 1.09
CA GLY A 40 -4.57 1.70 1.91
C GLY A 40 -4.21 1.52 3.37
N VAL A 41 -5.15 1.03 4.15
CA VAL A 41 -4.86 0.63 5.53
C VAL A 41 -4.11 -0.69 5.50
N MET A 42 -2.86 -0.68 5.96
CA MET A 42 -2.08 -1.87 6.22
C MET A 42 -2.47 -2.43 7.59
N THR A 43 -3.20 -3.53 7.57
CA THR A 43 -3.63 -4.21 8.78
C THR A 43 -2.52 -5.09 9.33
N GLY A 44 -2.36 -5.12 10.65
CA GLY A 44 -1.44 -6.01 11.34
C GLY A 44 -2.16 -7.08 12.14
N ARG A 45 -1.66 -8.31 12.07
CA ARG A 45 -2.13 -9.42 12.89
C ARG A 45 -0.96 -10.11 13.56
N PHE A 46 -1.04 -10.23 14.87
CA PHE A 46 -0.14 -11.10 15.62
C PHE A 46 -0.47 -12.57 15.33
N ILE A 47 0.54 -13.34 14.95
CA ILE A 47 0.48 -14.78 14.75
C ILE A 47 1.23 -15.43 15.92
N PRO A 48 0.51 -16.04 16.88
CA PRO A 48 1.13 -16.76 17.97
C PRO A 48 2.02 -17.90 17.44
N GLY A 49 3.22 -18.01 17.98
CA GLY A 49 4.06 -19.19 17.78
C GLY A 49 3.49 -20.40 18.52
N SER A 50 3.73 -21.60 18.00
CA SER A 50 3.46 -22.86 18.68
C SER A 50 4.76 -23.64 18.88
N GLY A 51 5.04 -24.08 20.11
CA GLY A 51 6.27 -24.80 20.44
C GLY A 51 7.51 -23.90 20.28
N SER A 52 8.54 -24.37 19.57
CA SER A 52 9.79 -23.63 19.30
C SER A 52 9.69 -22.63 18.14
N VAL A 53 8.53 -22.53 17.47
CA VAL A 53 8.32 -21.57 16.40
C VAL A 53 8.10 -20.19 17.02
N GLY A 54 8.92 -19.21 16.61
CA GLY A 54 8.81 -17.83 17.06
C GLY A 54 7.45 -17.21 16.70
N GLN A 55 7.07 -16.17 17.42
CA GLN A 55 5.88 -15.37 17.13
C GLN A 55 6.15 -14.48 15.91
N ASN A 56 5.13 -14.20 15.10
CA ASN A 56 5.25 -13.32 13.93
C ASN A 56 4.18 -12.24 13.93
N ILE A 57 4.44 -11.14 13.25
CA ILE A 57 3.43 -10.15 12.86
C ILE A 57 3.24 -10.28 11.35
N ARG A 58 2.00 -10.56 10.92
CA ARG A 58 1.63 -10.50 9.52
C ARG A 58 0.99 -9.15 9.19
N ARG A 59 1.47 -8.53 8.13
CA ARG A 59 1.05 -7.22 7.64
C ARG A 59 0.53 -7.34 6.22
N GLU A 60 -0.60 -6.74 5.91
CA GLU A 60 -1.21 -6.85 4.59
C GLU A 60 -1.76 -5.50 4.13
N VAL A 61 -1.51 -5.13 2.87
CA VAL A 61 -2.06 -3.93 2.24
C VAL A 61 -2.23 -4.12 0.73
N THR A 62 -3.31 -3.58 0.18
CA THR A 62 -3.47 -3.50 -1.27
C THR A 62 -2.82 -2.23 -1.81
N LEU A 63 -1.97 -2.41 -2.82
CA LEU A 63 -1.36 -1.36 -3.63
C LEU A 63 -2.14 -1.24 -4.94
N ARG A 64 -2.38 -0.01 -5.39
CA ARG A 64 -3.15 0.32 -6.60
C ARG A 64 -2.46 1.41 -7.40
N GLU A 65 -2.92 1.56 -8.63
CA GLU A 65 -2.39 2.55 -9.58
C GLU A 65 -0.88 2.37 -9.75
N CYS A 66 -0.45 1.12 -9.87
CA CYS A 66 0.92 0.76 -10.14
C CYS A 66 1.26 1.13 -11.58
N ASP A 67 2.33 1.91 -11.71
CA ASP A 67 2.90 2.36 -12.97
C ASP A 67 4.42 2.37 -12.80
N SER A 68 5.06 1.37 -13.42
CA SER A 68 6.50 1.16 -13.33
C SER A 68 7.00 0.41 -14.55
N PRO A 69 8.15 0.79 -15.13
CA PRO A 69 8.80 0.00 -16.17
C PRO A 69 9.18 -1.42 -15.71
N LEU A 70 9.29 -1.67 -14.40
CA LEU A 70 9.59 -2.99 -13.83
C LEU A 70 8.37 -3.92 -13.79
N LEU A 71 7.17 -3.35 -14.00
CA LEU A 71 5.89 -4.01 -13.86
C LEU A 71 4.98 -3.74 -15.10
N PRO A 72 5.43 -4.08 -16.32
CA PRO A 72 4.67 -3.76 -17.53
C PRO A 72 3.30 -4.45 -17.53
N GLY A 73 2.23 -3.64 -17.55
CA GLY A 73 0.84 -4.13 -17.57
C GLY A 73 0.26 -4.54 -16.20
N ILE A 74 1.04 -4.44 -15.12
CA ILE A 74 0.59 -4.72 -13.75
C ILE A 74 0.16 -3.41 -13.09
N VAL A 75 -1.10 -3.33 -12.65
CA VAL A 75 -1.73 -2.09 -12.17
C VAL A 75 -2.04 -2.10 -10.67
N ALA A 76 -1.93 -3.24 -10.01
CA ALA A 76 -2.19 -3.41 -8.58
C ALA A 76 -1.43 -4.61 -8.02
N GLY A 77 -1.30 -4.66 -6.70
CA GLY A 77 -0.73 -5.82 -6.01
C GLY A 77 -1.19 -5.92 -4.56
N GLN A 78 -1.30 -7.15 -4.04
CA GLN A 78 -1.50 -7.41 -2.63
C GLN A 78 -0.15 -7.67 -1.96
N PHE A 79 0.31 -6.71 -1.16
CA PHE A 79 1.52 -6.85 -0.36
C PHE A 79 1.18 -7.59 0.94
N THR A 80 2.00 -8.58 1.28
CA THR A 80 1.98 -9.28 2.56
C THR A 80 3.39 -9.36 3.11
N ALA A 81 3.61 -8.96 4.36
CA ALA A 81 4.87 -9.15 5.06
C ALA A 81 4.69 -10.01 6.30
N ASP A 82 5.67 -10.86 6.56
CA ASP A 82 5.82 -11.66 7.78
C ASP A 82 7.08 -11.18 8.50
N ILE A 83 6.87 -10.64 9.70
CA ILE A 83 7.91 -10.01 10.51
C ILE A 83 8.10 -10.85 11.76
N PRO A 84 9.26 -11.51 11.93
CA PRO A 84 9.56 -12.25 13.14
C PRO A 84 9.57 -11.36 14.37
N PHE A 85 8.81 -11.73 15.39
CA PHE A 85 8.68 -10.97 16.63
C PHE A 85 9.76 -11.42 17.63
N ASN A 86 10.60 -10.48 18.08
CA ASN A 86 11.63 -10.70 19.12
C ASN A 86 12.71 -11.77 18.81
N THR A 87 12.98 -12.10 17.54
CA THR A 87 13.97 -13.14 17.17
C THR A 87 15.20 -12.61 16.42
N GLY A 88 15.20 -11.36 15.95
CA GLY A 88 16.29 -10.80 15.13
C GLY A 88 16.42 -11.43 13.73
N ALA A 89 15.52 -12.35 13.36
CA ALA A 89 15.50 -12.98 12.05
C ALA A 89 15.02 -11.98 10.96
N PRO A 90 15.49 -12.11 9.71
CA PRO A 90 15.03 -11.28 8.61
C PRO A 90 13.51 -11.38 8.39
N SER A 91 12.87 -10.26 8.08
CA SER A 91 11.47 -10.26 7.66
C SER A 91 11.36 -10.70 6.20
N THR A 92 10.26 -11.34 5.85
CA THR A 92 9.96 -11.73 4.47
C THR A 92 8.69 -11.02 4.00
N ALA A 93 8.58 -10.82 2.70
CA ALA A 93 7.39 -10.28 2.08
C ALA A 93 7.10 -10.97 0.75
N ARG A 94 5.84 -10.88 0.34
CA ARG A 94 5.36 -11.29 -0.97
C ARG A 94 4.45 -10.20 -1.54
N VAL A 95 4.45 -10.07 -2.85
CA VAL A 95 3.47 -9.25 -3.56
C VAL A 95 2.80 -10.10 -4.63
N ALA A 96 1.50 -10.32 -4.47
CA ALA A 96 0.69 -10.96 -5.51
C ALA A 96 0.15 -9.87 -6.43
N TRP A 97 0.62 -9.85 -7.68
CA TRP A 97 0.30 -8.81 -8.65
C TRP A 97 -1.01 -9.08 -9.39
N SER A 98 -1.57 -8.03 -10.00
CA SER A 98 -2.85 -8.10 -10.71
C SER A 98 -2.85 -9.01 -11.93
N ASP A 99 -1.68 -9.33 -12.49
CA ASP A 99 -1.50 -10.29 -13.58
C ASP A 99 -1.40 -11.75 -13.10
N GLY A 100 -1.45 -11.98 -11.78
CA GLY A 100 -1.32 -13.29 -11.15
C GLY A 100 0.12 -13.70 -10.82
N SER A 101 1.12 -12.93 -11.24
CA SER A 101 2.51 -13.18 -10.88
C SER A 101 2.78 -12.84 -9.40
N VAL A 102 3.88 -13.36 -8.86
CA VAL A 102 4.25 -13.14 -7.45
C VAL A 102 5.71 -12.71 -7.36
N SER A 103 5.96 -11.62 -6.62
CA SER A 103 7.29 -11.24 -6.18
C SER A 103 7.53 -11.67 -4.74
N THR A 104 8.75 -12.11 -4.42
CA THR A 104 9.20 -12.39 -3.05
C THR A 104 10.28 -11.40 -2.65
N ALA A 105 10.30 -10.98 -1.38
CA ALA A 105 11.24 -9.98 -0.91
C ALA A 105 11.70 -10.23 0.54
N ASN A 106 12.86 -9.68 0.89
CA ASN A 106 13.41 -9.69 2.25
C ASN A 106 13.51 -8.26 2.78
N GLY A 107 13.21 -8.06 4.06
CA GLY A 107 13.26 -6.74 4.71
C GLY A 107 13.96 -6.81 6.06
N TYR A 108 14.62 -5.70 6.41
CA TYR A 108 15.36 -5.54 7.68
C TYR A 108 14.69 -4.53 8.63
N GLY A 109 13.44 -4.13 8.34
CA GLY A 109 12.67 -3.16 9.10
C GLY A 109 12.94 -1.72 8.64
N ASN A 110 11.86 -0.94 8.42
CA ASN A 110 11.75 0.44 7.88
C ASN A 110 10.84 0.56 6.63
N GLY A 111 10.18 -0.52 6.23
CA GLY A 111 9.31 -0.52 5.04
C GLY A 111 10.03 -0.67 3.71
N LEU A 112 11.36 -0.83 3.70
CA LEU A 112 12.14 -1.20 2.52
C LEU A 112 12.31 -2.72 2.44
N TRP A 113 12.07 -3.27 1.25
CA TRP A 113 12.15 -4.69 0.97
C TRP A 113 12.94 -4.92 -0.32
N LEU A 114 13.96 -5.76 -0.28
CA LEU A 114 14.69 -6.19 -1.48
C LEU A 114 13.93 -7.34 -2.14
N ILE A 115 13.51 -7.16 -3.40
CA ILE A 115 12.85 -8.21 -4.16
C ILE A 115 13.88 -9.22 -4.66
N THR A 116 13.73 -10.47 -4.24
CA THR A 116 14.66 -11.56 -4.49
C THR A 116 14.15 -12.56 -5.54
N GLY A 117 12.89 -12.45 -5.96
CA GLY A 117 12.31 -13.30 -7.00
C GLY A 117 11.03 -12.71 -7.57
N GLY A 118 10.71 -13.09 -8.80
CA GLY A 118 9.53 -12.61 -9.54
C GLY A 118 9.74 -11.27 -10.25
N PRO A 119 8.66 -10.58 -10.64
CA PRO A 119 8.74 -9.23 -11.22
C PRO A 119 9.50 -8.25 -10.32
N ALA A 120 10.22 -7.31 -10.94
CA ALA A 120 11.09 -6.35 -10.25
C ALA A 120 12.19 -6.98 -9.37
N SER A 121 12.55 -8.25 -9.57
CA SER A 121 13.66 -8.88 -8.85
C SER A 121 14.98 -8.14 -9.05
N GLY A 122 15.76 -8.01 -7.96
CA GLY A 122 16.98 -7.22 -7.92
C GLY A 122 16.78 -5.79 -7.41
N HIS A 123 15.53 -5.31 -7.37
CA HIS A 123 15.20 -3.95 -6.95
C HIS A 123 14.60 -3.89 -5.54
N GLY A 124 14.71 -2.72 -4.92
CA GLY A 124 13.98 -2.41 -3.69
C GLY A 124 12.53 -2.03 -3.97
N ILE A 125 11.60 -2.41 -3.10
CA ILE A 125 10.28 -1.79 -2.97
C ILE A 125 10.17 -1.14 -1.60
N GLN A 126 9.95 0.17 -1.58
CA GLN A 126 9.70 0.93 -0.36
C GLN A 126 8.20 1.16 -0.22
N ILE A 127 7.64 0.73 0.91
CA ILE A 127 6.25 1.02 1.30
C ILE A 127 6.25 2.31 2.11
N LEU A 128 5.57 3.34 1.59
CA LEU A 128 5.49 4.66 2.23
C LEU A 128 4.21 4.76 3.06
N VAL A 129 4.35 5.27 4.28
CA VAL A 129 3.26 5.37 5.26
C VAL A 129 3.08 6.82 5.72
N THR A 130 1.87 7.20 6.14
CA THR A 130 1.54 8.58 6.54
C THR A 130 2.23 9.04 7.82
N ASN A 131 2.63 8.12 8.70
CA ASN A 131 3.39 8.42 9.89
C ASN A 131 4.86 8.03 9.68
N THR A 132 5.77 9.01 9.78
CA THR A 132 7.23 8.80 9.69
C THR A 132 7.79 7.94 10.84
N TRP A 133 6.94 7.36 11.68
CA TRP A 133 7.37 6.42 12.70
C TRP A 133 7.84 5.13 12.05
N ASN A 134 9.15 5.03 11.86
CA ASN A 134 9.81 3.85 11.34
C ASN A 134 9.51 2.57 12.14
N GLY A 135 8.96 2.64 13.36
CA GLY A 135 8.64 1.46 14.17
C GLY A 135 7.34 0.72 13.81
N TRP A 136 6.62 1.14 12.77
CA TRP A 136 5.33 0.54 12.40
C TRP A 136 5.41 -0.99 12.15
N TYR A 137 6.57 -1.48 11.70
CA TYR A 137 6.83 -2.90 11.49
C TYR A 137 6.99 -3.70 12.80
N GLN A 138 7.16 -3.03 13.95
CA GLN A 138 7.35 -3.68 15.28
C GLN A 138 6.03 -3.84 16.05
N GLY A 139 4.95 -3.22 15.60
CA GLY A 139 3.61 -3.37 16.16
C GLY A 139 2.66 -4.06 15.20
N TRP A 140 1.42 -4.30 15.64
CA TRP A 140 0.32 -4.83 14.81
C TRP A 140 -0.83 -3.83 14.64
N THR A 141 -0.68 -2.59 15.12
CA THR A 141 -1.68 -1.53 14.91
C THR A 141 -1.76 -1.15 13.44
N ASP A 142 -2.96 -0.83 12.96
CA ASP A 142 -3.16 -0.41 11.58
C ASP A 142 -2.34 0.83 11.21
N VAL A 143 -1.84 0.85 9.98
CA VAL A 143 -0.97 1.90 9.44
C VAL A 143 -1.51 2.33 8.10
N THR A 144 -1.61 3.63 7.83
CA THR A 144 -2.02 4.09 6.50
C THR A 144 -0.81 4.13 5.58
N VAL A 145 -0.87 3.36 4.50
CA VAL A 145 0.10 3.37 3.39
C VAL A 145 -0.38 4.39 2.37
N THR A 146 0.49 5.34 2.03
CA THR A 146 0.19 6.35 1.01
C THR A 146 0.47 5.82 -0.37
N SER A 147 1.65 5.23 -0.57
CA SER A 147 2.15 4.76 -1.85
C SER A 147 3.24 3.70 -1.66
N ALA A 148 3.71 3.14 -2.77
CA ALA A 148 4.93 2.33 -2.82
C ALA A 148 5.79 2.78 -4.00
N ARG A 149 7.11 2.73 -3.87
CA ARG A 149 8.03 3.06 -4.97
C ARG A 149 9.11 2.00 -5.12
N PHE A 150 9.55 1.81 -6.36
CA PHE A 150 10.71 0.99 -6.65
C PHE A 150 11.99 1.81 -6.51
N LEU A 151 13.04 1.15 -6.02
CA LEU A 151 14.38 1.69 -5.86
C LEU A 151 15.38 0.81 -6.62
N PRO A 152 16.48 1.39 -7.14
CA PRO A 152 17.52 0.65 -7.84
C PRO A 152 18.00 -0.58 -7.08
#